data_AF-A0A2V9RN11-F1
#
_entry.id   AF-A0A2V9RN11-F1
#
_cell.length_a   1.000
_cell.length_b   1.000
_cell.length_c   1.000
_cell.angle_alpha   90.00
_cell.angle_beta   90.00
_cell.angle_gamma   90.00
#
_symmetry.space_group_name_H-M   'P 1'
#
loop_
_entity.id
_entity.type
_entity.pdbx_description
1 polymer ?
#
loop_
_entity_poly.entity_id
_entity_poly.type
_entity_poly.pdbx_seq_one_letter_code
_entity_poly.pdbx_strand_id
1 'polypeptide(L)'
;MPLPKWKDLIQQISYLSGFAGDVSDVTAGSPEKIDEAFHFAYTYTRKDYPDWSDRRISSPLPPIMLPPVQEKDGKPSFPIWLGSPTDVHLESHVELPKGYSPELPKNVDLKEDFAEYHATYAIKDGMLLTQRAFLVKLREVPVSKYELYKKLQGRGERSQSLYRAVFRQVVANVLPGWNMELALQR
;
A
#
# COMPACT_ATOMS: atom_id res chain seq x y z
N MET A 1 -16.26 24.77 7.80
CA MET A 1 -14.94 24.77 8.49
C MET A 1 -13.99 25.77 7.81
N PRO A 2 -13.31 26.69 8.53
CA PRO A 2 -12.36 27.64 7.91
C PRO A 2 -11.04 26.95 7.48
N LEU A 3 -10.45 27.41 6.35
CA LEU A 3 -9.24 26.86 5.70
C LEU A 3 -8.06 26.51 6.62
N PRO A 4 -7.66 27.33 7.62
CA PRO A 4 -6.56 27.00 8.51
C PRO A 4 -6.76 25.67 9.25
N LYS A 5 -8.01 25.32 9.61
CA LYS A 5 -8.34 24.06 10.28
C LYS A 5 -8.29 22.85 9.35
N TRP A 6 -8.49 23.06 8.04
CA TRP A 6 -8.39 21.97 7.06
C TRP A 6 -6.97 21.49 6.88
N LYS A 7 -6.00 22.40 6.89
CA LYS A 7 -4.57 22.03 6.82
C LYS A 7 -4.18 21.15 8.00
N ASP A 8 -4.51 21.56 9.22
CA ASP A 8 -4.17 20.80 10.42
C ASP A 8 -4.85 19.41 10.44
N LEU A 9 -6.12 19.35 10.04
CA LEU A 9 -6.84 18.08 9.94
C LEU A 9 -6.21 17.16 8.88
N ILE A 10 -5.89 17.67 7.69
CA ILE A 10 -5.31 16.86 6.62
C ILE A 10 -3.88 16.45 6.95
N GLN A 11 -3.12 17.27 7.68
CA GLN A 11 -1.83 16.88 8.23
C GLN A 11 -1.97 15.66 9.17
N GLN A 12 -2.99 15.65 10.03
CA GLN A 12 -3.27 14.51 10.89
C GLN A 12 -3.72 13.27 10.10
N ILE A 13 -4.58 13.44 9.09
CA ILE A 13 -5.01 12.33 8.22
C ILE A 13 -3.82 11.73 7.46
N SER A 14 -2.92 12.58 6.95
CA SER A 14 -1.69 12.17 6.27
C SER A 14 -0.82 11.31 7.20
N TYR A 15 -0.63 11.74 8.46
CA TYR A 15 0.11 10.98 9.46
C TYR A 15 -0.55 9.65 9.83
N LEU A 16 -1.88 9.63 10.03
CA LEU A 16 -2.63 8.40 10.30
C LEU A 16 -2.60 7.43 9.12
N SER A 17 -2.46 7.96 7.91
CA SER A 17 -2.29 7.21 6.68
C SER A 17 -0.85 6.69 6.48
N GLY A 18 0.04 6.88 7.46
CA GLY A 18 1.41 6.36 7.44
C GLY A 18 2.42 7.24 6.70
N PHE A 19 2.02 8.45 6.28
CA PHE A 19 2.95 9.43 5.72
C PHE A 19 3.63 10.20 6.85
N ALA A 20 4.84 10.72 6.62
CA ALA A 20 5.48 11.66 7.54
C ALA A 20 5.49 13.07 6.91
N GLY A 21 6.38 13.98 7.31
CA GLY A 21 6.59 15.30 6.67
C GLY A 21 5.37 16.23 6.57
N ASP A 22 5.43 17.24 5.72
CA ASP A 22 4.49 18.36 5.76
C ASP A 22 3.53 18.38 4.56
N VAL A 23 2.26 18.73 4.82
CA VAL A 23 1.25 18.96 3.78
C VAL A 23 1.14 20.43 3.39
N SER A 24 0.91 20.69 2.11
CA SER A 24 0.61 22.00 1.53
C SER A 24 -0.51 21.92 0.50
N ASP A 25 -0.93 23.06 -0.05
CA ASP A 25 -1.90 23.15 -1.16
C ASP A 25 -3.20 22.40 -0.90
N VAL A 26 -3.64 22.43 0.35
CA VAL A 26 -4.79 21.69 0.83
C VAL A 26 -6.07 22.24 0.23
N THR A 27 -6.84 21.34 -0.39
CA THR A 27 -8.20 21.58 -0.87
C THR A 27 -9.13 20.53 -0.27
N ALA A 28 -10.32 20.94 0.13
CA ALA A 28 -11.34 20.05 0.67
C ALA A 28 -12.72 20.49 0.20
N GLY A 29 -13.57 19.54 -0.16
CA GLY A 29 -14.98 19.76 -0.45
C GLY A 29 -15.75 20.24 0.79
N SER A 30 -16.99 20.68 0.59
CA SER A 30 -17.88 21.00 1.72
C SER A 30 -18.44 19.71 2.31
N PRO A 31 -18.29 19.48 3.63
CA PRO A 31 -18.89 18.32 4.29
C PRO A 31 -20.42 18.41 4.40
N GLU A 32 -21.01 19.59 4.15
CA GLU A 32 -22.46 19.79 4.14
C GLU A 32 -23.12 19.33 2.83
N LYS A 33 -22.33 19.12 1.77
CA LYS A 33 -22.80 18.56 0.49
C LYS A 33 -22.82 17.03 0.56
N ILE A 34 -23.98 16.49 0.91
CA ILE A 34 -24.19 15.05 1.11
C ILE A 34 -24.69 14.31 -0.15
N ASP A 35 -24.89 15.05 -1.23
CA ASP A 35 -25.28 14.55 -2.56
C ASP A 35 -24.08 14.05 -3.38
N GLU A 36 -22.86 14.42 -2.98
CA GLU A 36 -21.61 13.99 -3.60
C GLU A 36 -20.64 13.36 -2.58
N ALA A 37 -19.67 12.60 -3.08
CA ALA A 37 -18.62 12.04 -2.22
C ALA A 37 -17.70 13.17 -1.72
N PHE A 38 -17.40 13.14 -0.43
CA PHE A 38 -16.42 14.06 0.15
C PHE A 38 -15.03 13.82 -0.44
N HIS A 39 -14.40 14.89 -0.93
CA HIS A 39 -13.08 14.83 -1.56
C HIS A 39 -12.12 15.83 -0.91
N PHE A 40 -10.84 15.48 -0.89
CA PHE A 40 -9.75 16.37 -0.50
C PHE A 40 -8.48 16.03 -1.28
N ALA A 41 -7.63 17.02 -1.48
CA ALA A 41 -6.33 16.87 -2.12
C ALA A 41 -5.28 17.75 -1.44
N TYR A 42 -4.03 17.31 -1.48
CA TYR A 42 -2.92 18.01 -0.86
C TYR A 42 -1.61 17.63 -1.54
N THR A 43 -0.63 18.54 -1.48
CA THR A 43 0.77 18.24 -1.77
C THR A 43 1.42 17.75 -0.49
N TYR A 44 2.31 16.76 -0.61
CA TYR A 44 3.10 16.25 0.50
C TYR A 44 4.59 16.34 0.17
N THR A 45 5.39 16.89 1.08
CA THR A 45 6.85 16.93 0.96
C THR A 45 7.54 16.29 2.16
N ARG A 46 8.54 15.46 1.88
CA ARG A 46 9.48 14.90 2.86
C ARG A 46 10.86 14.79 2.24
N LYS A 47 11.89 15.06 3.05
CA LYS A 47 13.29 15.04 2.61
C LYS A 47 13.78 13.63 2.30
N ASP A 48 13.55 12.67 3.19
CA ASP A 48 14.10 11.33 3.08
C ASP A 48 12.98 10.30 2.93
N TYR A 49 12.75 9.80 1.70
CA TYR A 49 11.79 8.72 1.50
C TYR A 49 12.26 7.45 2.23
N PRO A 50 11.39 6.76 2.99
CA PRO A 50 11.78 5.59 3.78
C PRO A 50 12.59 4.55 2.99
N ASP A 51 13.71 4.14 3.56
CA ASP A 51 14.65 3.10 3.09
C ASP A 51 15.22 3.31 1.68
N TRP A 52 15.11 4.51 1.09
CA TRP A 52 15.69 4.79 -0.22
C TRP A 52 17.21 4.59 -0.26
N SER A 53 17.91 4.99 0.80
CA SER A 53 19.36 4.78 0.97
C SER A 53 19.76 3.29 0.94
N ASP A 54 18.87 2.42 1.41
CA ASP A 54 19.05 0.97 1.43
C ASP A 54 18.64 0.32 0.11
N ARG A 55 18.49 1.14 -0.95
CA ARG A 55 17.99 0.76 -2.27
C ARG A 55 16.64 0.08 -2.15
N ARG A 56 15.74 0.66 -1.37
CA ARG A 56 14.39 0.15 -1.19
C ARG A 56 13.35 1.21 -1.49
N ILE A 57 12.21 0.77 -2.01
CA ILE A 57 11.05 1.63 -2.20
C ILE A 57 9.77 0.91 -1.75
N SER A 58 8.89 1.66 -1.10
CA SER A 58 7.52 1.26 -0.80
C SER A 58 6.56 2.10 -1.64
N SER A 59 5.37 1.58 -1.96
CA SER A 59 4.34 2.39 -2.60
C SER A 59 3.71 3.35 -1.58
N PRO A 60 3.61 4.66 -1.86
CA PRO A 60 2.97 5.64 -0.99
C PRO A 60 1.45 5.44 -0.97
N LEU A 61 0.99 4.45 -0.21
CA LEU A 61 -0.41 4.11 0.01
C LEU A 61 -0.68 3.95 1.50
N PRO A 62 -1.86 4.35 1.99
CA PRO A 62 -2.25 4.06 3.36
C PRO A 62 -2.26 2.54 3.62
N PRO A 63 -1.91 2.12 4.85
CA PRO A 63 -2.01 0.72 5.23
C PRO A 63 -3.48 0.30 5.34
N ILE A 64 -3.81 -0.86 4.80
CA ILE A 64 -5.05 -1.57 5.09
C ILE A 64 -4.79 -2.41 6.33
N MET A 65 -5.34 -1.97 7.47
CA MET A 65 -5.21 -2.65 8.76
C MET A 65 -6.36 -3.61 8.97
N LEU A 66 -6.03 -4.89 9.19
CA LEU A 66 -6.96 -5.91 9.62
C LEU A 66 -6.76 -6.19 11.11
N PRO A 67 -7.80 -6.65 11.84
CA PRO A 67 -7.64 -7.09 13.22
C PRO A 67 -6.47 -8.09 13.38
N PRO A 68 -5.54 -7.87 14.31
CA PRO A 68 -4.36 -8.71 14.42
C PRO A 68 -4.73 -10.14 14.82
N VAL A 69 -4.09 -11.12 14.19
CA VAL A 69 -4.15 -12.53 14.61
C VAL A 69 -3.16 -12.74 15.76
N GLN A 70 -3.67 -13.06 16.95
CA GLN A 70 -2.82 -13.36 18.11
C GLN A 70 -2.37 -14.82 18.07
N GLU A 71 -1.14 -15.08 17.60
CA GLU A 71 -0.63 -16.44 17.42
C GLU A 71 -0.53 -17.25 18.73
N LYS A 72 -0.36 -16.56 19.87
CA LYS A 72 -0.16 -17.19 21.18
C LYS A 72 -1.44 -17.74 21.81
N ASP A 73 -2.59 -17.24 21.40
CA ASP A 73 -3.88 -17.57 22.04
C ASP A 73 -4.67 -18.63 21.27
N GLY A 74 -4.10 -19.16 20.19
CA GLY A 74 -4.74 -20.17 19.36
C GLY A 74 -5.92 -19.61 18.56
N LYS A 75 -6.94 -20.45 18.37
CA LYS A 75 -8.17 -20.09 17.64
C LYS A 75 -9.12 -19.35 18.58
N PRO A 76 -9.67 -18.17 18.18
CA PRO A 76 -10.57 -17.42 19.04
C PRO A 76 -11.87 -18.19 19.31
N SER A 77 -12.44 -17.99 20.49
CA SER A 77 -13.73 -18.57 20.89
C SER A 77 -14.94 -17.77 20.40
N PHE A 78 -14.71 -16.57 19.88
CA PHE A 78 -15.74 -15.65 19.38
C PHE A 78 -15.39 -15.12 17.97
N PRO A 79 -16.39 -14.66 17.19
CA PRO A 79 -16.16 -14.11 15.86
C PRO A 79 -15.18 -12.93 15.85
N ILE A 80 -14.44 -12.77 14.76
CA ILE A 80 -13.51 -11.63 14.59
C ILE A 80 -14.29 -10.46 14.00
N TRP A 81 -14.32 -9.34 14.70
CA TRP A 81 -14.97 -8.11 14.23
C TRP A 81 -14.13 -7.40 13.16
N LEU A 82 -14.66 -7.28 11.93
CA LEU A 82 -14.05 -6.56 10.81
C LEU A 82 -14.51 -5.11 10.70
N GLY A 83 -15.58 -4.73 11.40
CA GLY A 83 -16.17 -3.40 11.28
C GLY A 83 -17.38 -3.35 10.35
N SER A 84 -17.66 -2.16 9.81
CA SER A 84 -18.74 -2.00 8.82
C SER A 84 -18.28 -2.51 7.45
N PRO A 85 -19.21 -3.01 6.60
CA PRO A 85 -18.90 -3.29 5.21
C PRO A 85 -18.32 -2.04 4.55
N THR A 86 -17.20 -2.20 3.87
CA THR A 86 -16.41 -1.11 3.32
C THR A 86 -15.80 -1.57 2.01
N ASP A 87 -15.75 -0.67 1.03
CA ASP A 87 -15.05 -0.87 -0.23
C ASP A 87 -13.96 0.20 -0.37
N VAL A 88 -12.70 -0.22 -0.44
CA VAL A 88 -11.52 0.65 -0.45
C VAL A 88 -10.72 0.40 -1.71
N HIS A 89 -10.45 1.47 -2.47
CA HIS A 89 -9.61 1.46 -3.67
C HIS A 89 -8.47 2.45 -3.49
N LEU A 90 -7.24 1.97 -3.66
CA LEU A 90 -6.02 2.73 -3.47
C LEU A 90 -5.15 2.62 -4.71
N GLU A 91 -4.62 3.76 -5.14
CA GLU A 91 -3.76 3.84 -6.32
C GLU A 91 -2.55 4.74 -6.04
N SER A 92 -1.38 4.30 -6.51
CA SER A 92 -0.12 5.00 -6.35
C SER A 92 0.70 4.93 -7.63
N HIS A 93 1.22 6.11 -8.00
CA HIS A 93 2.06 6.33 -9.17
C HIS A 93 3.36 6.94 -8.68
N VAL A 94 4.48 6.25 -8.89
CA VAL A 94 5.80 6.71 -8.44
C VAL A 94 6.75 6.78 -9.61
N GLU A 95 7.15 7.99 -9.99
CA GLU A 95 8.22 8.21 -10.96
C GLU A 95 9.57 7.77 -10.37
N LEU A 96 10.25 6.86 -11.08
CA LEU A 96 11.56 6.37 -10.67
C LEU A 96 12.67 7.20 -11.32
N PRO A 97 13.76 7.50 -10.61
CA PRO A 97 14.94 8.09 -11.24
C PRO A 97 15.45 7.22 -12.39
N LYS A 98 15.99 7.85 -13.43
CA LYS A 98 16.51 7.15 -14.61
C LYS A 98 17.54 6.09 -14.21
N GLY A 99 17.42 4.90 -14.79
CA GLY A 99 18.32 3.77 -14.54
C GLY A 99 18.00 2.97 -13.28
N TYR A 100 16.89 3.24 -12.60
CA TYR A 100 16.40 2.43 -11.49
C TYR A 100 15.15 1.64 -11.89
N SER A 101 15.08 0.39 -11.43
CA SER A 101 13.90 -0.47 -11.59
C SER A 101 13.70 -1.31 -10.32
N PRO A 102 12.52 -1.31 -9.69
CA PRO A 102 12.22 -2.16 -8.56
C PRO A 102 11.91 -3.60 -9.00
N GLU A 103 12.23 -4.57 -8.16
CA GLU A 103 11.67 -5.92 -8.32
C GLU A 103 10.17 -5.89 -7.95
N LEU A 104 9.32 -6.27 -8.91
CA LEU A 104 7.88 -6.32 -8.70
C LEU A 104 7.49 -7.56 -7.89
N PRO A 105 6.64 -7.41 -6.85
CA PRO A 105 6.05 -8.56 -6.18
C PRO A 105 5.04 -9.28 -7.08
N LYS A 106 4.67 -10.49 -6.66
CA LYS A 106 3.53 -11.19 -7.26
C LYS A 106 2.23 -10.46 -6.94
N ASN A 107 1.35 -10.37 -7.93
CA ASN A 107 -0.02 -9.92 -7.73
C ASN A 107 -0.74 -10.81 -6.72
N VAL A 108 -1.68 -10.22 -6.00
CA VAL A 108 -2.51 -10.91 -5.01
C VAL A 108 -3.96 -10.83 -5.47
N ASP A 109 -4.60 -11.99 -5.51
CA ASP A 109 -6.06 -12.14 -5.63
C ASP A 109 -6.49 -13.05 -4.48
N LEU A 110 -7.30 -12.50 -3.58
CA LEU A 110 -7.85 -13.15 -2.41
C LEU A 110 -9.34 -12.89 -2.35
N LYS A 111 -10.13 -13.96 -2.39
CA LYS A 111 -11.59 -13.89 -2.33
C LYS A 111 -12.10 -14.88 -1.31
N GLU A 112 -12.76 -14.35 -0.30
CA GLU A 112 -13.47 -15.12 0.71
C GLU A 112 -14.91 -14.59 0.80
N ASP A 113 -15.79 -15.37 1.46
CA ASP A 113 -17.20 -15.00 1.66
C ASP A 113 -17.33 -13.73 2.53
N PHE A 114 -16.34 -13.46 3.39
CA PHE A 114 -16.36 -12.34 4.34
C PHE A 114 -15.57 -11.10 3.88
N ALA A 115 -14.54 -11.27 3.05
CA ALA A 115 -13.72 -10.17 2.54
C ALA A 115 -12.95 -10.54 1.26
N GLU A 116 -12.51 -9.53 0.51
CA GLU A 116 -11.59 -9.68 -0.62
C GLU A 116 -10.41 -8.72 -0.51
N TYR A 117 -9.27 -9.13 -1.04
CA TYR A 117 -8.08 -8.29 -1.18
C TYR A 117 -7.40 -8.53 -2.53
N HIS A 118 -7.21 -7.45 -3.27
CA HIS A 118 -6.58 -7.44 -4.58
C HIS A 118 -5.39 -6.49 -4.57
N ALA A 119 -4.26 -6.91 -5.13
CA ALA A 119 -3.10 -6.03 -5.31
C ALA A 119 -2.40 -6.31 -6.64
N THR A 120 -2.16 -5.27 -7.41
CA THR A 120 -1.46 -5.31 -8.69
C THR A 120 -0.28 -4.34 -8.69
N TYR A 121 0.77 -4.74 -9.41
CA TYR A 121 2.01 -3.98 -9.51
C TYR A 121 2.51 -4.02 -10.95
N ALA A 122 2.91 -2.87 -11.48
CA ALA A 122 3.46 -2.76 -12.82
C ALA A 122 4.53 -1.67 -12.88
N ILE A 123 5.46 -1.81 -13.83
CA ILE A 123 6.32 -0.71 -14.26
C ILE A 123 5.88 -0.33 -15.66
N LYS A 124 5.50 0.93 -15.86
CA LYS A 124 5.12 1.47 -17.15
C LYS A 124 5.72 2.86 -17.30
N ASP A 125 6.39 3.11 -18.42
CA ASP A 125 6.97 4.43 -18.75
C ASP A 125 7.88 5.03 -17.65
N GLY A 126 8.60 4.18 -16.91
CA GLY A 126 9.48 4.59 -15.81
C GLY A 126 8.76 4.87 -14.49
N MET A 127 7.46 4.61 -14.41
CA MET A 127 6.66 4.73 -13.19
C MET A 127 6.37 3.35 -12.59
N LEU A 128 6.54 3.23 -11.28
CA LEU A 128 5.97 2.13 -10.49
C LEU A 128 4.49 2.45 -10.24
N LEU A 129 3.62 1.59 -10.76
CA LEU A 129 2.18 1.62 -10.57
C LEU A 129 1.80 0.55 -9.55
N THR A 130 1.06 0.95 -8.52
CA THR A 130 0.52 0.03 -7.51
C THR A 130 -0.95 0.32 -7.29
N GLN A 131 -1.78 -0.72 -7.40
CA GLN A 131 -3.19 -0.65 -7.04
C GLN A 131 -3.48 -1.67 -5.94
N ARG A 132 -4.31 -1.27 -4.97
CA ARG A 132 -4.85 -2.15 -3.93
C ARG A 132 -6.34 -1.94 -3.82
N ALA A 133 -7.11 -3.02 -3.79
CA ALA A 133 -8.53 -2.99 -3.49
C ALA A 133 -8.83 -3.92 -2.31
N PHE A 134 -9.69 -3.47 -1.41
CA PHE A 134 -10.11 -4.24 -0.24
C PHE A 134 -11.61 -4.07 0.00
N LEU A 135 -12.31 -5.20 0.07
CA LEU A 135 -13.75 -5.25 0.24
C LEU A 135 -14.09 -6.05 1.49
N VAL A 136 -14.76 -5.43 2.46
CA VAL A 136 -15.37 -6.10 3.61
C VAL A 136 -16.84 -6.37 3.29
N LYS A 137 -17.21 -7.64 3.21
CA LYS A 137 -18.59 -8.07 2.90
C LYS A 137 -19.41 -8.32 4.15
N LEU A 138 -18.78 -8.86 5.19
CA LEU A 138 -19.41 -9.20 6.47
C LEU A 138 -18.76 -8.42 7.61
N ARG A 139 -19.57 -8.07 8.61
CA ARG A 139 -19.09 -7.35 9.80
C ARG A 139 -18.20 -8.20 10.71
N GLU A 140 -18.40 -9.51 10.63
CA GLU A 140 -17.71 -10.49 11.47
C GLU A 140 -17.26 -11.68 10.63
N VAL A 141 -16.11 -12.24 11.00
CA VAL A 141 -15.67 -13.55 10.54
C VAL A 141 -16.09 -14.61 11.56
N PRO A 142 -16.92 -15.60 11.17
CA PRO A 142 -17.25 -16.71 12.04
C PRO A 142 -16.00 -17.47 12.49
N VAL A 143 -16.01 -17.98 13.72
CA VAL A 143 -14.91 -18.79 14.29
C VAL A 143 -14.54 -19.96 13.38
N SER A 144 -15.52 -20.56 12.69
CA SER A 144 -15.29 -21.65 11.72
C SER A 144 -14.38 -21.26 10.54
N LYS A 145 -14.29 -19.97 10.20
CA LYS A 145 -13.51 -19.42 9.09
C LYS A 145 -12.17 -18.81 9.52
N TYR A 146 -11.76 -19.00 10.79
CA TYR A 146 -10.52 -18.41 11.35
C TYR A 146 -9.26 -18.67 10.51
N GLU A 147 -9.04 -19.90 10.04
CA GLU A 147 -7.84 -20.22 9.26
C GLU A 147 -7.80 -19.48 7.91
N LEU A 148 -8.97 -19.27 7.29
CA LEU A 148 -9.09 -18.49 6.06
C LEU A 148 -8.79 -17.02 6.33
N TYR A 149 -9.30 -16.48 7.44
CA TYR A 149 -8.98 -15.12 7.88
C TYR A 149 -7.47 -14.94 8.13
N LYS A 150 -6.84 -15.85 8.88
CA LYS A 150 -5.40 -15.81 9.16
C LYS A 150 -4.58 -15.83 7.87
N LYS A 151 -4.97 -16.67 6.90
CA LYS A 151 -4.31 -16.72 5.59
C LYS A 151 -4.49 -15.41 4.81
N LEU A 152 -5.70 -14.84 4.81
CA LEU A 152 -6.00 -13.57 4.15
C LEU A 152 -5.21 -12.42 4.76
N GLN A 153 -5.26 -12.26 6.09
CA GLN A 153 -4.55 -11.22 6.84
C GLN A 153 -3.04 -11.32 6.62
N GLY A 154 -2.42 -12.50 6.82
CA GLY A 154 -0.99 -12.66 6.61
C GLY A 154 -0.54 -12.47 5.16
N ARG A 155 -1.35 -12.82 4.15
CA ARG A 155 -1.03 -12.52 2.73
C ARG A 155 -1.19 -11.03 2.42
N GLY A 156 -2.23 -10.38 2.94
CA GLY A 156 -2.45 -8.95 2.80
C GLY A 156 -1.31 -8.13 3.42
N GLU A 157 -0.92 -8.43 4.65
CA GLU A 157 0.18 -7.75 5.34
C GLU A 157 1.51 -7.90 4.60
N ARG A 158 1.85 -9.10 4.14
CA ARG A 158 3.08 -9.33 3.34
C ARG A 158 3.08 -8.57 2.01
N SER A 159 1.92 -8.43 1.37
CA SER A 159 1.77 -7.64 0.14
C SER A 159 2.08 -6.16 0.38
N GLN A 160 1.65 -5.65 1.53
CA GLN A 160 1.81 -4.25 1.92
C GLN A 160 3.21 -3.90 2.46
N SER A 161 3.84 -4.80 3.22
CA SER A 161 5.02 -4.55 4.08
C SER A 161 6.39 -4.57 3.39
N LEU A 162 6.43 -4.68 2.07
CA LEU A 162 7.68 -4.94 1.39
C LEU A 162 8.26 -3.62 0.83
N TYR A 163 9.24 -3.12 1.53
CA TYR A 163 10.34 -2.41 0.90
C TYR A 163 10.91 -3.26 -0.25
N ARG A 164 10.90 -2.75 -1.49
CA ARG A 164 11.35 -3.49 -2.67
C ARG A 164 12.73 -3.05 -3.08
N ALA A 165 13.64 -4.02 -3.29
CA ALA A 165 14.97 -3.73 -3.79
C ALA A 165 14.89 -2.99 -5.11
N VAL A 166 15.65 -1.91 -5.22
CA VAL A 166 15.80 -1.10 -6.42
C VAL A 166 17.18 -1.38 -6.99
N PHE A 167 17.21 -1.86 -8.22
CA PHE A 167 18.46 -2.19 -8.89
C PHE A 167 18.81 -1.08 -9.87
N ARG A 168 20.11 -0.72 -9.93
CA ARG A 168 20.61 0.10 -11.02
C ARG A 168 20.66 -0.79 -12.26
N GLN A 169 19.91 -0.44 -13.29
CA GLN A 169 19.99 -1.10 -14.58
C GLN A 169 21.39 -0.83 -15.16
N VAL A 170 22.23 -1.85 -15.23
CA VAL A 170 23.43 -1.79 -16.07
C VAL A 170 22.92 -1.98 -17.50
N VAL A 171 22.99 -0.91 -18.30
CA VAL A 171 22.82 -1.05 -19.75
C VAL A 171 24.07 -1.76 -20.25
N ALA A 172 24.03 -3.09 -20.26
CA ALA A 172 24.98 -3.85 -21.04
C ALA A 172 24.63 -3.60 -22.51
N ASN A 173 25.31 -2.63 -23.13
CA ASN A 173 25.46 -2.65 -24.58
C ASN A 173 26.26 -3.91 -24.91
N VAL A 174 25.58 -5.05 -25.02
CA VAL A 174 26.17 -6.28 -25.49
C VAL A 174 26.39 -6.09 -26.98
N LEU A 175 27.58 -5.64 -27.35
CA LEU A 175 28.15 -5.96 -28.65
C LEU A 175 28.17 -7.49 -28.77
N PRO A 176 27.81 -8.07 -29.93
CA PRO A 176 27.69 -9.52 -30.06
C PRO A 176 29.09 -10.14 -29.90
N GLY A 177 29.32 -10.84 -28.78
CA GLY A 177 30.53 -11.65 -28.62
C GLY A 177 31.08 -11.86 -27.21
N TRP A 178 30.53 -11.25 -26.16
CA TRP A 178 31.10 -11.39 -24.81
C TRP A 178 30.10 -12.02 -23.83
N ASN A 179 30.33 -13.29 -23.49
CA ASN A 179 29.69 -13.96 -22.35
C ASN A 179 30.24 -13.34 -21.06
N MET A 180 29.38 -12.70 -20.26
CA MET A 180 29.73 -12.31 -18.89
C MET A 180 29.04 -13.25 -17.90
N GLU A 181 29.86 -14.08 -17.26
CA GLU A 181 29.50 -14.88 -16.09
C GLU A 181 29.29 -13.92 -14.90
N LEU A 182 28.04 -13.78 -14.45
CA LEU A 182 27.68 -12.96 -13.30
C LEU A 182 28.02 -13.68 -12.00
N ALA A 183 29.22 -13.42 -11.47
CA ALA A 183 29.52 -13.71 -10.07
C ALA A 183 28.82 -12.68 -9.18
N LEU A 184 27.71 -13.08 -8.57
CA LEU A 184 27.11 -12.37 -7.43
C LEU A 184 28.07 -12.50 -6.24
N GLN A 185 28.79 -11.43 -5.91
CA GLN A 185 29.43 -11.33 -4.60
C GLN A 185 28.38 -10.88 -3.57
N ARG A 186 28.39 -11.62 -2.46
CA ARG A 186 27.45 -11.59 -1.33
C ARG A 186 27.51 -10.29 -0.53
#